data_AF-A0A963WP76-F1
#
_entry.id   AF-A0A963WP76-F1
#
_cell.length_a   1.000
_cell.length_b   1.000
_cell.length_c   1.000
_cell.angle_alpha   90.00
_cell.angle_beta   90.00
_cell.angle_gamma   90.00
#
_symmetry.space_group_name_H-M   'P 1'
#
loop_
_entity.id
_entity.type
_entity.pdbx_description
1 polymer ?
#
loop_
_entity_poly.entity_id
_entity_poly.type
_entity_poly.pdbx_seq_one_letter_code
_entity_poly.pdbx_strand_id
1 'polypeptide(L)'
;MATQDAPVVPVGEDTDCGDVAVQRRWRRALHLSSVTAQIDSFLANSGFDRGPWLAVVFAAGIALWFVLDTPWQWCAAIGVSTLVAVAAASLIPADGRTPELRKALVVLGILLAAGILLVWARSAIVGAEPLPYPQVHQIDARILQREE
;
A
#
# COMPACT_ATOMS: atom_id res chain seq x y z
N MET A 1 52.63 62.65 -4.19
CA MET A 1 52.62 61.41 -4.99
C MET A 1 52.58 60.25 -4.01
N ALA A 2 51.43 59.60 -3.85
CA ALA A 2 51.24 58.47 -2.96
C ALA A 2 51.09 57.20 -3.82
N THR A 3 52.13 56.37 -3.84
CA THR A 3 52.11 55.07 -4.51
C THR A 3 51.60 54.06 -3.48
N GLN A 4 50.38 53.55 -3.66
CA GLN A 4 49.86 52.43 -2.86
C GLN A 4 50.46 51.14 -3.44
N ASP A 5 51.43 50.58 -2.72
CA ASP A 5 52.00 49.26 -2.98
C ASP A 5 51.06 48.22 -2.34
N ALA A 6 50.43 47.37 -3.15
CA ALA A 6 49.54 46.32 -2.66
C ALA A 6 50.37 45.11 -2.17
N PRO A 7 50.06 44.50 -1.01
CA PRO A 7 50.87 43.40 -0.48
C PRO A 7 50.65 42.11 -1.28
N VAL A 8 51.75 41.56 -1.79
CA VAL A 8 51.82 40.27 -2.47
C VAL A 8 51.50 39.16 -1.46
N VAL A 9 50.38 38.46 -1.69
CA VAL A 9 50.01 37.25 -0.94
C VAL A 9 50.88 36.08 -1.43
N PRO A 10 51.62 35.38 -0.55
CA PRO A 10 52.36 34.19 -0.95
C PRO A 10 51.37 33.08 -1.30
N VAL A 11 51.29 32.71 -2.57
CA VAL A 11 50.64 31.46 -2.98
C VAL A 11 51.65 30.36 -2.70
N GLY A 12 51.56 29.77 -1.51
CA GLY A 12 52.24 28.51 -1.20
C GLY A 12 51.71 27.43 -2.13
N GLU A 13 52.59 26.89 -2.95
CA GLU A 13 52.33 25.72 -3.77
C GLU A 13 52.81 24.49 -3.01
N ASP A 14 51.89 23.90 -2.24
CA ASP A 14 52.16 22.72 -1.43
C ASP A 14 50.91 21.81 -1.48
N THR A 15 50.94 20.88 -2.43
CA THR A 15 50.45 19.49 -2.32
C THR A 15 49.35 19.17 -1.29
N ASP A 16 48.19 18.79 -1.83
CA ASP A 16 47.41 17.61 -1.45
C ASP A 16 47.39 17.25 0.05
N CYS A 17 46.53 17.92 0.82
CA CYS A 17 46.10 17.45 2.12
C CYS A 17 44.63 17.81 2.36
N GLY A 18 43.76 16.87 2.00
CA GLY A 18 42.55 16.56 2.75
C GLY A 18 41.48 17.64 2.79
N ASP A 19 40.50 17.48 1.91
CA ASP A 19 39.14 18.01 2.07
C ASP A 19 38.47 17.33 3.29
N VAL A 20 38.85 17.71 4.52
CA VAL A 20 38.44 17.02 5.78
C VAL A 20 37.25 17.69 6.49
N ALA A 21 36.50 18.59 5.83
CA ALA A 21 35.37 19.25 6.47
C ALA A 21 34.00 19.03 5.79
N VAL A 22 33.84 18.02 4.93
CA VAL A 22 32.48 17.58 4.57
C VAL A 22 31.98 16.64 5.65
N GLN A 23 31.35 17.20 6.69
CA GLN A 23 30.51 16.44 7.60
C GLN A 23 29.34 15.83 6.82
N ARG A 24 29.55 14.69 6.16
CA ARG A 24 28.51 13.84 5.57
C ARG A 24 27.75 13.08 6.66
N ARG A 25 27.24 13.82 7.64
CA ARG A 25 26.09 13.41 8.42
C ARG A 25 24.93 13.33 7.41
N TRP A 26 24.11 12.28 7.45
CA TRP A 26 22.96 11.98 6.54
C TRP A 26 23.11 10.90 5.45
N ARG A 27 24.16 10.07 5.43
CA ARG A 27 24.09 8.74 4.75
C ARG A 27 23.48 7.64 5.63
N ARG A 28 22.38 7.93 6.35
CA ARG A 28 21.63 6.90 7.11
C ARG A 28 20.20 6.65 6.64
N ALA A 29 19.77 7.25 5.51
CA ALA A 29 18.54 6.85 4.82
C ALA A 29 18.75 5.68 3.83
N LEU A 30 20.00 5.26 3.59
CA LEU A 30 20.34 4.46 2.42
C LEU A 30 20.01 2.96 2.53
N HIS A 31 19.92 2.40 3.74
CA HIS A 31 19.65 0.96 3.90
C HIS A 31 18.18 0.57 3.66
N LEU A 32 17.23 1.48 3.84
CA LEU A 32 15.85 1.27 3.37
C LEU A 32 15.75 1.54 1.86
N SER A 33 16.47 2.55 1.35
CA SER A 33 16.34 2.97 -0.05
C SER A 33 16.77 1.92 -1.08
N SER A 34 17.76 1.07 -0.78
CA SER A 34 18.25 0.08 -1.76
C SER A 34 17.23 -1.03 -1.98
N VAL A 35 16.64 -1.55 -0.90
CA VAL A 35 15.59 -2.59 -0.97
C VAL A 35 14.34 -2.03 -1.62
N THR A 36 13.90 -0.82 -1.23
CA THR A 36 12.71 -0.18 -1.82
C THR A 36 12.91 0.11 -3.31
N ALA A 37 14.10 0.57 -3.71
CA ALA A 37 14.42 0.79 -5.12
C ALA A 37 14.48 -0.53 -5.91
N GLN A 38 14.98 -1.61 -5.30
CA GLN A 38 15.00 -2.93 -5.93
C GLN A 38 13.58 -3.47 -6.13
N ILE A 39 12.71 -3.34 -5.13
CA ILE A 39 11.29 -3.71 -5.23
C ILE A 39 10.59 -2.88 -6.31
N ASP A 40 10.83 -1.57 -6.35
CA ASP A 40 10.24 -0.69 -7.36
C ASP A 40 10.68 -1.06 -8.78
N SER A 41 11.98 -1.35 -8.97
CA SER A 41 12.51 -1.81 -10.26
C SER A 41 11.94 -3.16 -10.69
N PHE A 42 11.73 -4.08 -9.74
CA PHE A 42 11.11 -5.38 -10.00
C PHE A 42 9.64 -5.20 -10.38
N LEU A 43 8.90 -4.37 -9.65
CA LEU A 43 7.51 -4.04 -9.95
C LEU A 43 7.40 -3.40 -11.33
N ALA A 44 8.26 -2.44 -11.66
CA ALA A 44 8.35 -1.79 -12.96
C ALA A 44 8.50 -2.81 -14.10
N ASN A 45 9.36 -3.83 -13.92
CA ASN A 45 9.59 -4.87 -14.91
C ASN A 45 8.49 -5.95 -14.99
N SER A 46 7.67 -6.11 -13.94
CA SER A 46 6.68 -7.18 -13.81
C SER A 46 5.31 -6.83 -14.42
N GLY A 47 5.26 -5.97 -15.44
CA GLY A 47 4.02 -5.34 -15.96
C GLY A 47 2.87 -6.30 -16.27
N PHE A 48 3.16 -7.47 -16.86
CA PHE A 48 2.14 -8.45 -17.26
C PHE A 48 1.57 -9.24 -16.07
N ASP A 49 2.39 -9.54 -15.07
CA ASP A 49 1.99 -10.34 -13.90
C ASP A 49 1.12 -9.57 -12.90
N ARG A 50 1.03 -8.25 -13.03
CA ARG A 50 0.25 -7.41 -12.10
C ARG A 50 -1.24 -7.75 -12.15
N GLY A 51 -1.80 -7.94 -13.35
CA GLY A 51 -3.23 -8.18 -13.55
C GLY A 51 -3.77 -9.37 -12.71
N PRO A 52 -3.19 -10.57 -12.86
CA PRO A 52 -3.56 -11.73 -12.04
C PRO A 52 -3.40 -11.50 -10.54
N TRP A 53 -2.32 -10.87 -10.10
CA TRP A 53 -2.08 -10.60 -8.68
C TRP A 53 -3.10 -9.64 -8.06
N LEU A 54 -3.60 -8.65 -8.82
CA LEU A 54 -4.69 -7.79 -8.38
C LEU A 54 -5.98 -8.59 -8.10
N ALA A 55 -6.29 -9.57 -8.96
CA ALA A 55 -7.42 -10.46 -8.75
C ALA A 55 -7.24 -11.32 -7.49
N VAL A 56 -6.02 -11.82 -7.23
CA VAL A 56 -5.70 -12.57 -6.01
C VAL A 56 -5.91 -11.71 -4.76
N VAL A 57 -5.48 -10.46 -4.77
CA VAL A 57 -5.63 -9.54 -3.62
C VAL A 57 -7.10 -9.21 -3.38
N PHE A 58 -7.86 -9.00 -4.45
CA PHE A 58 -9.30 -8.81 -4.36
C PHE A 58 -10.00 -10.04 -3.78
N ALA A 59 -9.66 -11.24 -4.27
CA ALA A 59 -10.17 -12.51 -3.75
C ALA A 59 -9.75 -12.74 -2.29
N ALA A 60 -8.54 -12.33 -1.90
CA ALA A 60 -8.08 -12.38 -0.52
C ALA A 60 -8.93 -11.47 0.39
N GLY A 61 -9.34 -10.28 -0.08
CA GLY A 61 -10.29 -9.43 0.65
C GLY A 61 -11.65 -10.11 0.88
N ILE A 62 -12.15 -10.84 -0.12
CA ILE A 62 -13.38 -11.63 0.01
C ILE A 62 -13.19 -12.77 1.01
N ALA A 63 -12.10 -13.54 0.89
CA ALA A 63 -11.79 -14.64 1.80
C ALA A 63 -11.62 -14.15 3.24
N LEU A 64 -10.97 -12.98 3.42
CA LEU A 64 -10.77 -12.35 4.71
C LEU A 64 -12.10 -12.05 5.41
N TRP A 65 -13.14 -11.63 4.67
CA TRP A 65 -14.47 -11.41 5.25
C TRP A 65 -15.01 -12.65 5.98
N PHE A 66 -14.79 -13.86 5.44
CA PHE A 66 -15.23 -15.12 6.05
C PHE A 66 -14.38 -15.57 7.24
N VAL A 67 -13.13 -15.11 7.33
CA VAL A 67 -12.23 -15.43 8.46
C VAL A 67 -12.51 -14.52 9.66
N LEU A 68 -13.06 -13.33 9.42
CA LEU A 68 -13.37 -12.35 10.46
C LEU A 68 -14.78 -12.59 11.02
N ASP A 69 -14.85 -12.84 12.33
CA ASP A 69 -16.08 -13.25 13.01
C ASP A 69 -16.94 -12.08 13.50
N THR A 70 -16.36 -10.87 13.62
CA THR A 70 -17.04 -9.75 14.31
C THR A 70 -17.05 -8.45 13.51
N PRO A 71 -18.11 -7.62 13.65
CA PRO A 71 -18.25 -6.39 12.89
C PRO A 71 -17.09 -5.39 13.06
N TRP A 72 -16.55 -5.30 14.28
CA TRP A 72 -15.42 -4.41 14.53
C TRP A 72 -14.15 -4.85 13.79
N GLN A 73 -13.94 -6.16 13.60
CA GLN A 73 -12.80 -6.67 12.85
C GLN A 73 -12.90 -6.27 11.38
N TRP A 74 -14.10 -6.32 10.78
CA TRP A 74 -14.31 -5.88 9.41
C TRP A 74 -14.00 -4.38 9.26
N CYS A 75 -14.52 -3.55 10.18
CA CYS A 75 -14.21 -2.12 10.21
C CYS A 75 -12.72 -1.86 10.38
N ALA A 76 -12.05 -2.60 11.27
CA ALA A 76 -10.61 -2.49 11.47
C ALA A 76 -9.82 -2.91 10.23
N ALA A 77 -10.20 -4.00 9.56
CA ALA A 77 -9.55 -4.45 8.34
C ALA A 77 -9.67 -3.43 7.20
N ILE A 78 -10.88 -2.89 6.98
CA ILE A 78 -11.12 -1.81 6.01
C ILE A 78 -10.34 -0.55 6.40
N GLY A 79 -10.35 -0.19 7.69
CA GLY A 79 -9.64 0.97 8.21
C GLY A 79 -8.14 0.86 8.00
N VAL A 80 -7.53 -0.28 8.34
CA VAL A 80 -6.10 -0.54 8.15
C VAL A 80 -5.74 -0.55 6.67
N SER A 81 -6.51 -1.22 5.81
CA SER A 81 -6.21 -1.26 4.36
C SER A 81 -6.29 0.12 3.72
N THR A 82 -7.28 0.93 4.12
CA THR A 82 -7.44 2.31 3.65
C THR A 82 -6.34 3.21 4.20
N LEU A 83 -5.97 3.06 5.47
CA LEU A 83 -4.90 3.83 6.10
C LEU A 83 -3.54 3.53 5.45
N VAL A 84 -3.27 2.29 5.08
CA VAL A 84 -2.09 1.91 4.30
C VAL A 84 -2.09 2.60 2.93
N ALA A 85 -3.23 2.62 2.22
CA ALA A 85 -3.34 3.30 0.94
C ALA A 85 -3.12 4.82 1.07
N VAL A 86 -3.71 5.47 2.08
CA VAL A 86 -3.53 6.91 2.35
C VAL A 86 -2.10 7.22 2.78
N ALA A 87 -1.52 6.40 3.65
CA ALA A 87 -0.13 6.54 4.10
C ALA A 87 0.84 6.41 2.91
N ALA A 88 0.62 5.43 2.02
CA ALA A 88 1.42 5.30 0.81
C ALA A 88 1.27 6.51 -0.13
N ALA A 89 0.06 7.05 -0.27
CA ALA A 89 -0.19 8.23 -1.10
C ALA A 89 0.40 9.53 -0.53
N SER A 90 0.48 9.66 0.80
CA SER A 90 0.94 10.88 1.48
C SER A 90 2.43 10.87 1.81
N LEU A 91 2.98 9.73 2.24
CA LEU A 91 4.38 9.61 2.67
C LEU A 91 5.32 9.33 1.48
N ILE A 92 4.82 8.75 0.38
CA ILE A 92 5.63 8.46 -0.80
C ILE A 92 5.34 9.52 -1.87
N PRO A 93 6.28 10.43 -2.18
CA PRO A 93 6.08 11.46 -3.20
C PRO A 93 5.91 10.84 -4.59
N ALA A 94 5.03 11.42 -5.41
CA ALA A 94 4.72 10.93 -6.75
C ALA A 94 5.94 11.03 -7.69
N ASP A 95 6.72 12.10 -7.55
CA ASP A 95 7.94 12.36 -8.32
C ASP A 95 9.20 11.73 -7.68
N GLY A 96 8.99 10.87 -6.68
CA GLY A 96 10.05 10.22 -5.94
C GLY A 96 10.72 9.08 -6.70
N ARG A 97 11.73 8.48 -6.06
CA ARG A 97 12.51 7.36 -6.62
C ARG A 97 11.74 6.03 -6.71
N THR A 98 10.50 5.96 -6.22
CA THR A 98 9.74 4.70 -6.09
C THR A 98 8.23 4.87 -6.40
N PRO A 99 7.87 5.28 -7.64
CA PRO A 99 6.48 5.54 -8.01
C PRO A 99 5.63 4.27 -8.19
N GLU A 100 6.23 3.13 -8.58
CA GLU A 100 5.51 1.88 -8.80
C GLU A 100 5.12 1.21 -7.49
N LEU A 101 6.00 1.29 -6.47
CA LEU A 101 5.70 0.84 -5.12
C LEU A 101 4.51 1.59 -4.52
N ARG A 102 4.46 2.91 -4.70
CA ARG A 102 3.32 3.73 -4.25
C ARG A 102 2.03 3.24 -4.89
N LYS A 103 2.01 3.09 -6.22
CA LYS A 103 0.84 2.59 -6.95
C LYS A 103 0.42 1.21 -6.46
N ALA A 104 1.37 0.29 -6.28
CA ALA A 104 1.09 -1.05 -5.78
C ALA A 104 0.41 -1.00 -4.40
N LEU A 105 0.97 -0.27 -3.42
CA LEU A 105 0.38 -0.17 -2.08
C LEU A 105 -1.02 0.44 -2.08
N VAL A 106 -1.23 1.49 -2.88
CA VAL A 106 -2.54 2.14 -3.01
C VAL A 106 -3.57 1.18 -3.60
N VAL A 107 -3.24 0.52 -4.72
CA VAL A 107 -4.15 -0.41 -5.39
C VAL A 107 -4.43 -1.63 -4.51
N LEU A 108 -3.43 -2.18 -3.83
CA LEU A 108 -3.59 -3.30 -2.91
C LEU A 108 -4.56 -2.96 -1.76
N GLY A 109 -4.37 -1.81 -1.12
CA GLY A 109 -5.25 -1.36 -0.03
C GLY A 109 -6.70 -1.15 -0.48
N ILE A 110 -6.89 -0.56 -1.66
CA ILE A 110 -8.21 -0.33 -2.26
C ILE A 110 -8.89 -1.66 -2.61
N LEU A 111 -8.20 -2.59 -3.30
CA LEU A 111 -8.79 -3.87 -3.71
C LEU A 111 -9.14 -4.74 -2.52
N LEU A 112 -8.33 -4.73 -1.46
CA LEU A 112 -8.61 -5.48 -0.25
C LEU A 112 -9.84 -4.91 0.48
N ALA A 113 -9.94 -3.58 0.61
CA ALA A 113 -11.15 -2.92 1.14
C ALA A 113 -12.38 -3.23 0.28
N ALA A 114 -12.25 -3.14 -1.06
CA ALA A 114 -13.33 -3.40 -1.99
C ALA A 114 -13.81 -4.85 -1.94
N GLY A 115 -12.90 -5.83 -1.79
CA GLY A 115 -13.25 -7.24 -1.63
C GLY A 115 -14.11 -7.49 -0.39
N ILE A 116 -13.74 -6.91 0.75
CA ILE A 116 -14.52 -6.99 2.00
C ILE A 116 -15.89 -6.31 1.83
N LEU A 117 -15.93 -5.12 1.22
CA LEU A 117 -17.17 -4.38 0.97
C LEU A 117 -18.09 -5.07 -0.06
N LEU A 118 -17.54 -5.80 -1.03
CA LEU A 118 -18.33 -6.48 -2.06
C LEU A 118 -19.27 -7.52 -1.44
N VAL A 119 -18.80 -8.26 -0.43
CA VAL A 119 -19.63 -9.26 0.26
C VAL A 119 -20.82 -8.58 0.95
N TRP A 120 -20.58 -7.45 1.62
CA TRP A 120 -21.64 -6.61 2.19
C TRP A 120 -22.62 -6.11 1.13
N ALA A 121 -22.12 -5.54 0.04
CA ALA A 121 -22.97 -5.05 -1.05
C ALA A 121 -23.83 -6.16 -1.64
N ARG A 122 -23.26 -7.35 -1.86
CA ARG A 122 -23.99 -8.51 -2.34
C ARG A 122 -25.03 -8.99 -1.34
N SER A 123 -24.68 -9.01 -0.05
CA SER A 123 -25.62 -9.35 1.02
C SER A 123 -26.75 -8.34 1.14
N ALA A 124 -26.53 -7.05 0.86
CA ALA A 124 -27.58 -6.04 0.88
C ALA A 124 -28.50 -6.14 -0.36
N ILE A 125 -27.96 -6.50 -1.52
CA ILE A 125 -28.73 -6.61 -2.78
C ILE A 125 -29.53 -7.93 -2.84
N VAL A 126 -28.94 -9.02 -2.36
CA VAL A 126 -29.54 -10.38 -2.43
C VAL A 126 -30.19 -10.78 -1.09
N GLY A 127 -29.92 -10.02 -0.02
CA GLY A 127 -30.41 -10.32 1.32
C GLY A 127 -31.92 -10.38 1.37
N ALA A 128 -32.44 -11.45 1.95
CA ALA A 128 -33.83 -11.49 2.37
C ALA A 128 -34.06 -10.47 3.49
N GLU A 129 -35.26 -9.90 3.55
CA GLU A 129 -35.68 -9.01 4.63
C GLU A 129 -35.32 -9.67 5.98
N PRO A 130 -34.59 -8.98 6.88
CA PRO A 130 -34.27 -9.52 8.19
C PRO A 130 -35.55 -9.93 8.92
N LEU A 131 -35.59 -11.17 9.40
CA LEU A 131 -36.72 -11.61 10.23
C LEU A 131 -36.81 -10.71 11.47
N PRO A 132 -37.96 -10.07 11.74
CA PRO A 132 -38.07 -9.08 12.80
C PRO A 132 -37.90 -9.68 14.20
N TYR A 133 -38.02 -10.99 14.34
CA TYR A 133 -37.82 -11.75 15.57
C TYR A 133 -37.53 -13.22 15.23
N PRO A 134 -36.92 -14.00 16.15
CA PRO A 134 -36.74 -15.44 15.97
C PRO A 134 -38.10 -16.12 15.81
N GLN A 135 -38.33 -16.78 14.67
CA GLN A 135 -39.59 -17.47 14.37
C GLN A 135 -39.32 -18.94 14.11
N VAL A 136 -40.08 -19.81 14.78
CA VAL A 136 -40.14 -21.24 14.49
C VAL A 136 -41.38 -21.46 13.62
N HIS A 137 -41.18 -21.77 12.35
CA HIS A 137 -42.26 -22.11 11.42
C HIS A 137 -42.29 -23.60 11.16
N GLN A 138 -43.48 -24.21 11.23
CA GLN A 138 -43.68 -25.54 10.65
C GLN A 138 -43.82 -25.40 9.14
N ILE A 139 -42.91 -26.03 8.41
CA ILE A 139 -42.95 -26.07 6.96
C ILE A 139 -43.67 -27.36 6.56
N ASP A 140 -44.91 -27.22 6.08
CA ASP A 140 -45.63 -28.33 5.45
C ASP A 140 -45.09 -28.56 4.04
N ALA A 141 -44.20 -29.54 3.90
CA ALA A 141 -43.67 -29.94 2.60
C ALA A 141 -44.45 -31.14 2.05
N ARG A 142 -44.89 -31.06 0.79
CA ARG A 142 -45.51 -32.18 0.06
C ARG A 142 -44.57 -32.67 -1.03
N ILE A 143 -44.39 -33.99 -1.12
CA ILE A 143 -43.63 -34.62 -2.21
C ILE A 143 -44.44 -34.50 -3.50
N LEU A 144 -43.91 -33.73 -4.46
CA LEU A 144 -44.55 -33.51 -5.76
C LEU A 144 -44.18 -34.61 -6.77
N GLN A 145 -42.94 -35.09 -6.73
CA GLN A 145 -42.46 -36.10 -7.66
C GLN A 145 -41.29 -36.86 -7.03
N ARG A 146 -41.20 -38.16 -7.32
CA ARG A 146 -40.08 -39.02 -6.97
C ARG A 146 -39.51 -39.58 -8.27
N GLU A 147 -38.22 -39.37 -8.50
CA GLU A 147 -37.49 -40.05 -9.58
C GLU A 147 -36.93 -41.38 -9.03
N GLU A 148 -37.06 -42.45 -9.83
CA GLU A 148 -36.58 -43.81 -9.53
C GLU A 148 -35.16 -44.06 -10.05
#